data_AF-A0A9P1EW10-F1
#
_entry.id   AF-A0A9P1EW10-F1
#
_cell.length_a   1.000
_cell.length_b   1.000
_cell.length_c   1.000
_cell.angle_alpha   90.00
_cell.angle_beta   90.00
_cell.angle_gamma   90.00
#
_symmetry.space_group_name_H-M   'P 1'
#
loop_
_entity.id
_entity.type
_entity.pdbx_description
1 polymer ?
#
loop_
_entity_poly.entity_id
_entity_poly.type
_entity_poly.pdbx_seq_one_letter_code
_entity_poly.pdbx_strand_id
1 'polypeptide(L)'
;MENASEMELDHKPTCETVPGLPQKKHYRQRAHSNPHSDHDIEYPISPNHMDWTKQYGEFANGRTVEFADVGCGYGGLLMRLSPKFPDTLMIGMEIRVKVSDYVNEKINALQKHHEADGHYRNIAVLRSNAMKYMPNYFHKGQLSKMFFLFPDPHFKNKKHKWRIITPTLLAEYAYVLREGGLIYTITDVKDLHDWMVKHLSEHPLYERLTDDEMKADPVVELLYESTEEGQKYWAKMGGGGEDEYESLPTHSIPVHLAAGALAGAVEHCVMFPFDSVKTRMQSLCPCPETKCPTPVHSLMSMVKREGWLRPLRGVNAVAAGSMPAHALYFTVYEKMKGFLTGNMAGHEHTLAYGASGIVATLVHDAIMNPAEVVKQRMQMAFSPYGSSLECVRCVYNREGIAAFYRSYTTQLAMNIPFQTIHFMTYEFWQQVLNPEHKYDPKSHLIAGGLAGGLAAALTTPMDCVKTVLNTQQAAEADPSSRRIFLQARYRYRGISDAVRTIYSQRGLAGFSCGLQARIIFQVPATALSWSVYELFKFMLSFEGGHSS
;
A
#
# COMPACT_ATOMS: atom_id res chain seq x y z
N MET A 1 21.53 25.00 -47.56
CA MET A 1 22.00 25.76 -46.38
C MET A 1 20.86 25.74 -45.37
N GLU A 2 20.46 24.57 -44.88
CA GLU A 2 21.20 23.60 -44.05
C GLU A 2 21.23 24.04 -42.58
N ASN A 3 20.57 23.19 -41.79
CA ASN A 3 20.31 23.24 -40.36
C ASN A 3 21.58 23.23 -39.52
N ALA A 4 21.53 23.85 -38.35
CA ALA A 4 22.30 23.39 -37.18
C ALA A 4 21.66 23.90 -35.87
N SER A 5 21.76 23.05 -34.84
CA SER A 5 21.53 23.27 -33.41
C SER A 5 20.12 23.11 -32.84
N GLU A 6 19.58 21.88 -32.92
CA GLU A 6 18.89 21.28 -31.78
C GLU A 6 19.89 20.35 -31.07
N MET A 7 20.12 20.60 -29.79
CA MET A 7 20.94 19.76 -28.91
C MET A 7 20.17 18.47 -28.62
N GLU A 8 20.74 17.33 -29.03
CA GLU A 8 20.31 16.00 -28.63
C GLU A 8 20.34 15.89 -27.09
N LEU A 9 19.15 15.78 -26.48
CA LEU A 9 19.02 15.30 -25.12
C LEU A 9 19.25 13.78 -25.14
N ASP A 10 20.31 13.39 -24.46
CA ASP A 10 20.77 12.02 -24.24
C ASP A 10 19.62 11.12 -23.73
N HIS A 11 19.13 10.27 -24.63
CA HIS A 11 18.06 9.32 -24.38
C HIS A 11 18.61 8.23 -23.46
N LYS A 12 18.24 8.25 -22.17
CA LYS A 12 18.48 7.09 -21.28
C LYS A 12 17.84 5.85 -21.93
N PRO A 13 18.57 4.74 -22.12
CA PRO A 13 18.00 3.54 -22.71
C PRO A 13 16.98 2.97 -21.73
N THR A 14 15.70 3.14 -22.05
CA THR A 14 14.62 2.35 -21.47
C THR A 14 14.94 0.88 -21.73
N CYS A 15 14.89 0.04 -20.69
CA CYS A 15 14.97 -1.40 -20.84
C CYS A 15 13.73 -1.85 -21.61
N GLU A 16 13.78 -1.76 -22.94
CA GLU A 16 12.84 -2.38 -23.85
C GLU A 16 12.67 -3.84 -23.44
N THR A 17 11.44 -4.35 -23.48
CA THR A 17 11.19 -5.79 -23.30
C THR A 17 11.83 -6.52 -24.47
N VAL A 18 13.11 -6.84 -24.31
CA VAL A 18 13.89 -7.46 -25.36
C VAL A 18 13.31 -8.84 -25.67
N PRO A 19 12.85 -9.10 -26.91
CA PRO A 19 12.26 -10.39 -27.27
C PRO A 19 13.23 -11.55 -26.97
N GLY A 20 12.75 -12.57 -26.27
CA GLY A 20 13.54 -13.79 -25.98
C GLY A 20 14.24 -13.85 -24.62
N LEU A 21 14.09 -12.85 -23.74
CA LEU A 21 14.55 -12.96 -22.35
C LEU A 21 13.75 -14.03 -21.57
N PRO A 22 14.39 -14.85 -20.71
CA PRO A 22 13.69 -15.85 -19.92
C PRO A 22 12.71 -15.20 -18.93
N GLN A 23 11.56 -15.83 -18.72
CA GLN A 23 10.53 -15.31 -17.81
C GLN A 23 10.61 -15.97 -16.43
N LYS A 24 10.76 -15.16 -15.37
CA LYS A 24 10.92 -15.62 -13.98
C LYS A 24 9.88 -16.65 -13.53
N LYS A 25 8.65 -16.56 -14.04
CA LYS A 25 7.54 -17.47 -13.70
C LYS A 25 7.86 -18.94 -13.96
N HIS A 26 8.70 -19.26 -14.95
CA HIS A 26 9.09 -20.62 -15.30
C HIS A 26 10.23 -21.18 -14.42
N TYR A 27 10.94 -20.29 -13.73
CA TYR A 27 12.14 -20.61 -12.94
C TYR A 27 11.90 -20.40 -11.44
N ARG A 28 10.64 -20.39 -11.00
CA ARG A 28 10.28 -20.25 -9.59
C ARG A 28 10.73 -21.49 -8.81
N GLN A 29 11.46 -21.23 -7.72
CA GLN A 29 11.86 -22.21 -6.72
C GLN A 29 11.63 -21.61 -5.33
N ARG A 30 11.47 -22.45 -4.30
CA ARG A 30 11.32 -21.97 -2.91
C ARG A 30 12.51 -21.06 -2.56
N ALA A 31 12.21 -19.91 -1.95
CA ALA A 31 13.21 -18.88 -1.66
C ALA A 31 14.32 -19.39 -0.72
N HIS A 32 13.92 -20.20 0.26
CA HIS A 32 14.80 -20.75 1.29
C HIS A 32 15.36 -22.10 0.86
N SER A 33 16.69 -22.20 0.80
CA SER A 33 17.44 -23.44 0.62
C SER A 33 18.19 -23.76 1.91
N ASN A 34 18.36 -25.04 2.23
CA ASN A 34 19.21 -25.44 3.35
C ASN A 34 20.68 -25.36 2.90
N PRO A 35 21.51 -24.43 3.40
CA PRO A 35 22.88 -24.33 2.95
C PRO A 35 23.74 -25.53 3.35
N HIS A 36 23.28 -26.37 4.28
CA HIS A 36 23.99 -27.60 4.64
C HIS A 36 23.47 -28.85 3.92
N SER A 37 22.41 -28.77 3.11
CA SER A 37 22.06 -29.94 2.30
C SER A 37 23.18 -30.22 1.30
N ASP A 38 23.48 -31.51 1.11
CA ASP A 38 24.41 -31.94 0.10
C ASP A 38 23.75 -31.83 -1.27
N HIS A 39 24.06 -30.72 -1.92
CA HIS A 39 23.80 -30.52 -3.33
C HIS A 39 24.94 -31.14 -4.11
N ASP A 40 24.62 -31.79 -5.21
CA ASP A 40 25.59 -32.23 -6.20
C ASP A 40 26.15 -30.99 -6.93
N ILE A 41 27.11 -30.33 -6.28
CA ILE A 41 27.84 -29.14 -6.73
C ILE A 41 29.31 -29.51 -6.74
N GLU A 42 29.95 -29.33 -7.88
CA GLU A 42 31.39 -29.53 -8.04
C GLU A 42 32.14 -28.28 -7.56
N TYR A 43 33.04 -28.45 -6.61
CA TYR A 43 33.90 -27.37 -6.10
C TYR A 43 35.32 -27.55 -6.66
N PRO A 44 36.01 -26.47 -7.04
CA PRO A 44 37.41 -26.55 -7.39
C PRO A 44 38.23 -27.03 -6.19
N ILE A 45 39.33 -27.75 -6.46
CA ILE A 45 40.25 -28.25 -5.42
C ILE A 45 40.98 -27.08 -4.75
N SER A 46 41.34 -26.05 -5.52
CA SER A 46 41.98 -24.82 -5.07
C SER A 46 41.78 -23.71 -6.12
N PRO A 47 42.09 -22.44 -5.81
CA PRO A 47 41.95 -21.33 -6.76
C PRO A 47 42.68 -21.55 -8.08
N ASN A 48 43.84 -22.24 -8.05
CA ASN A 48 44.60 -22.58 -9.26
C ASN A 48 43.85 -23.53 -10.21
N HIS A 49 42.88 -24.28 -9.70
CA HIS A 49 42.05 -25.21 -10.48
C HIS A 49 40.70 -24.57 -10.88
N MET A 50 40.44 -23.33 -10.49
CA MET A 50 39.24 -22.61 -10.90
C MET A 50 39.46 -22.01 -12.29
N ASP A 51 38.79 -22.59 -13.28
CA ASP A 51 38.86 -22.16 -14.67
C ASP A 51 37.71 -21.21 -15.02
N TRP A 52 38.00 -19.90 -14.94
CA TRP A 52 37.05 -18.84 -15.27
C TRP A 52 36.72 -18.73 -16.76
N THR A 53 37.49 -19.36 -17.65
CA THR A 53 37.20 -19.35 -19.10
C THR A 53 35.89 -20.08 -19.42
N LYS A 54 35.45 -20.99 -18.56
CA LYS A 54 34.13 -21.65 -18.67
C LYS A 54 32.96 -20.68 -18.51
N GLN A 55 33.13 -19.63 -17.73
CA GLN A 55 32.09 -18.64 -17.43
C GLN A 55 32.15 -17.43 -18.35
N TYR A 56 33.36 -16.93 -18.68
CA TYR A 56 33.53 -15.69 -19.43
C TYR A 56 34.15 -15.87 -20.84
N GLY A 57 34.48 -17.10 -21.24
CA GLY A 57 35.17 -17.39 -22.49
C GLY A 57 36.52 -16.69 -22.58
N GLU A 58 36.86 -16.18 -23.77
CA GLU A 58 38.10 -15.42 -24.00
C GLU A 58 38.19 -14.13 -23.18
N PHE A 59 37.06 -13.60 -22.69
CA PHE A 59 37.04 -12.39 -21.86
C PHE A 59 37.70 -12.62 -20.48
N ALA A 60 37.88 -13.87 -20.06
CA ALA A 60 38.65 -14.21 -18.86
C ALA A 60 40.18 -14.06 -19.04
N ASN A 61 40.70 -13.99 -20.27
CA ASN A 61 42.14 -14.06 -20.52
C ASN A 61 42.88 -12.87 -19.88
N GLY A 62 43.78 -13.17 -18.95
CA GLY A 62 44.56 -12.16 -18.22
C GLY A 62 43.73 -11.34 -17.21
N ARG A 63 42.48 -11.71 -16.94
CA ARG A 63 41.60 -11.05 -15.98
C ARG A 63 41.24 -12.00 -14.83
N THR A 64 40.93 -11.42 -13.68
CA THR A 64 40.45 -12.16 -12.50
C THR A 64 39.13 -11.58 -12.03
N VAL A 65 38.26 -12.42 -11.48
CA VAL A 65 37.02 -11.94 -10.83
C VAL A 65 37.37 -11.03 -9.66
N GLU A 66 36.77 -9.85 -9.63
CA GLU A 66 36.99 -8.85 -8.58
C GLU A 66 35.74 -8.62 -7.72
N PHE A 67 34.54 -8.80 -8.29
CA PHE A 67 33.27 -8.60 -7.58
C PHE A 67 32.54 -9.93 -7.40
N ALA A 68 32.02 -10.19 -6.20
CA ALA A 68 31.21 -11.37 -5.91
C ALA A 68 29.85 -10.98 -5.33
N ASP A 69 28.77 -11.36 -6.01
CA ASP A 69 27.39 -11.21 -5.54
C ASP A 69 26.92 -12.54 -4.93
N VAL A 70 26.97 -12.62 -3.60
CA VAL A 70 26.71 -13.85 -2.85
C VAL A 70 25.22 -13.97 -2.57
N GLY A 71 24.60 -15.02 -3.12
CA GLY A 71 23.15 -15.16 -3.12
C GLY A 71 22.49 -14.21 -4.12
N CYS A 72 23.06 -14.09 -5.33
CA CYS A 72 22.66 -13.10 -6.34
C CYS A 72 21.19 -13.15 -6.79
N GLY A 73 20.44 -14.18 -6.39
CA GLY A 73 19.05 -14.36 -6.75
C GLY A 73 18.87 -14.35 -8.27
N TYR A 74 17.92 -13.56 -8.77
CA TYR A 74 17.67 -13.44 -10.20
C TYR A 74 18.65 -12.50 -10.95
N GLY A 75 19.83 -12.21 -10.36
CA GLY A 75 20.97 -11.57 -11.02
C GLY A 75 20.82 -10.07 -11.28
N GLY A 76 19.85 -9.42 -10.64
CA GLY A 76 19.53 -8.01 -10.85
C GLY A 76 20.75 -7.11 -10.74
N LEU A 77 21.49 -7.20 -9.63
CA LEU A 77 22.70 -6.40 -9.38
C LEU A 77 23.74 -6.53 -10.49
N LEU A 78 24.11 -7.76 -10.86
CA LEU A 78 25.12 -8.03 -11.89
C LEU A 78 24.76 -7.34 -13.22
N MET A 79 23.48 -7.38 -13.61
CA MET A 79 23.01 -6.76 -14.85
C MET A 79 23.10 -5.23 -14.82
N ARG A 80 23.04 -4.58 -13.65
CA ARG A 80 23.22 -3.12 -13.55
C ARG A 80 24.69 -2.73 -13.42
N LEU A 81 25.48 -3.55 -12.72
CA LEU A 81 26.91 -3.31 -12.57
C LEU A 81 27.66 -3.48 -13.90
N SER A 82 27.25 -4.44 -14.73
CA SER A 82 27.97 -4.79 -15.96
C SER A 82 28.25 -3.59 -16.87
N PRO A 83 27.27 -2.74 -17.26
CA PRO A 83 27.56 -1.58 -18.11
C PRO A 83 28.38 -0.49 -17.42
N LYS A 84 28.31 -0.37 -16.08
CA LYS A 84 28.99 0.69 -15.32
C LYS A 84 30.45 0.33 -14.99
N PHE A 85 30.80 -0.95 -14.99
CA PHE A 85 32.17 -1.44 -14.80
C PHE A 85 32.51 -2.49 -15.86
N PRO A 86 32.57 -2.11 -17.15
CA PRO A 86 32.69 -3.05 -18.27
C PRO A 86 33.97 -3.89 -18.21
N ASP A 87 35.02 -3.39 -17.56
CA ASP A 87 36.29 -4.10 -17.46
C ASP A 87 36.43 -5.04 -16.26
N THR A 88 35.52 -4.92 -15.29
CA THR A 88 35.58 -5.68 -14.04
C THR A 88 34.81 -6.98 -14.18
N LEU A 89 35.48 -8.11 -13.97
CA LEU A 89 34.82 -9.42 -13.92
C LEU A 89 34.04 -9.60 -12.61
N MET A 90 32.77 -9.97 -12.73
CA MET A 90 31.86 -10.15 -11.60
C MET A 90 31.13 -11.48 -11.66
N ILE A 91 31.00 -12.14 -10.52
CA ILE A 91 30.36 -13.44 -10.41
C ILE A 91 29.17 -13.39 -9.45
N GLY A 92 28.02 -13.89 -9.90
CA GLY A 92 26.92 -14.25 -9.01
C GLY A 92 27.10 -15.67 -8.48
N MET A 93 26.97 -15.87 -7.18
CA MET A 93 26.99 -17.20 -6.58
C MET A 93 25.61 -17.54 -6.03
N GLU A 94 24.95 -18.54 -6.60
CA GLU A 94 23.59 -18.93 -6.23
C GLU A 94 23.49 -20.44 -6.02
N ILE A 95 22.82 -20.86 -4.95
CA ILE A 95 22.72 -22.27 -4.57
C ILE A 95 21.56 -22.97 -5.30
N ARG A 96 20.51 -22.22 -5.68
CA ARG A 96 19.28 -22.72 -6.29
C ARG A 96 19.44 -22.90 -7.79
N VAL A 97 19.36 -24.16 -8.24
CA VAL A 97 19.46 -24.59 -9.64
C VAL A 97 18.62 -23.74 -10.59
N LYS A 98 17.30 -23.64 -10.36
CA LYS A 98 16.42 -22.92 -11.29
C LYS A 98 16.74 -21.43 -11.38
N VAL A 99 17.23 -20.86 -10.28
CA VAL A 99 17.56 -19.44 -10.20
C VAL A 99 18.89 -19.18 -10.92
N SER A 100 19.91 -20.01 -10.70
CA SER A 100 21.17 -19.92 -11.44
C SER A 100 20.95 -20.14 -12.95
N ASP A 101 20.10 -21.09 -13.35
CA ASP A 101 19.78 -21.36 -14.75
C ASP A 101 19.12 -20.13 -15.40
N TYR A 102 18.15 -19.52 -14.72
CA TYR A 102 17.52 -18.28 -15.18
C TYR A 102 18.54 -17.17 -15.41
N VAL A 103 19.43 -16.93 -14.44
CA VAL A 103 20.42 -15.85 -14.55
C VAL A 103 21.37 -16.12 -15.70
N ASN A 104 21.80 -17.38 -15.88
CA ASN A 104 22.67 -17.77 -16.97
C ASN A 104 22.00 -17.55 -18.33
N GLU A 105 20.77 -18.03 -18.51
CA GLU A 105 20.00 -17.80 -19.74
C GLU A 105 19.77 -16.30 -20.01
N LYS A 106 19.53 -15.52 -18.95
CA LYS A 106 19.32 -14.08 -19.06
C LYS A 106 20.60 -13.34 -19.48
N ILE A 107 21.74 -13.69 -18.89
CA ILE A 107 23.05 -13.14 -19.27
C ILE A 107 23.34 -13.48 -20.74
N ASN A 108 23.16 -14.74 -21.14
CA ASN A 108 23.37 -15.17 -22.52
C ASN A 108 22.46 -14.42 -23.52
N ALA A 109 21.21 -14.20 -23.17
CA ALA A 109 20.30 -13.41 -24.00
C ALA A 109 20.73 -11.94 -24.09
N LEU A 110 21.12 -11.31 -22.98
CA LEU A 110 21.61 -9.93 -22.95
C LEU A 110 22.90 -9.75 -23.75
N GLN A 111 23.84 -10.69 -23.64
CA GLN A 111 25.08 -10.67 -24.42
C GLN A 111 24.81 -10.74 -25.94
N LYS A 112 23.85 -11.57 -26.37
CA LYS A 112 23.46 -11.65 -27.79
C LYS A 112 22.82 -10.36 -28.29
N HIS A 113 21.97 -9.74 -27.47
CA HIS A 113 21.29 -8.50 -27.84
C HIS A 113 22.23 -7.29 -27.88
N HIS A 114 23.30 -7.32 -27.08
CA HIS A 114 24.32 -6.27 -27.04
C HIS A 114 25.67 -6.71 -27.63
N GLU A 115 25.63 -7.61 -28.62
CA GLU A 115 26.86 -8.12 -29.26
C GLU A 115 27.67 -6.99 -29.93
N ALA A 116 26.98 -5.98 -30.48
CA ALA A 116 27.62 -4.81 -31.09
C ALA A 116 28.33 -3.90 -30.08
N ASP A 117 27.80 -3.78 -28.86
CA ASP A 117 28.32 -2.88 -27.82
C ASP A 117 29.32 -3.59 -26.89
N GLY A 118 29.37 -4.92 -26.92
CA GLY A 118 30.23 -5.73 -26.07
C GLY A 118 29.82 -5.78 -24.59
N HIS A 119 28.62 -5.31 -24.24
CA HIS A 119 28.12 -5.32 -22.86
C HIS A 119 27.85 -6.75 -22.34
N TYR A 120 27.78 -6.90 -21.01
CA TYR A 120 27.43 -8.14 -20.32
C TYR A 120 28.43 -9.31 -20.44
N ARG A 121 29.56 -9.13 -21.13
CA ARG A 121 30.64 -10.14 -21.22
C ARG A 121 31.42 -10.31 -19.91
N ASN A 122 31.33 -9.34 -19.02
CA ASN A 122 32.04 -9.27 -17.75
C ASN A 122 31.27 -9.84 -16.55
N ILE A 123 30.07 -10.37 -16.77
CA ILE A 123 29.24 -10.98 -15.71
C ILE A 123 28.94 -12.43 -16.01
N ALA A 124 28.90 -13.24 -14.95
CA ALA A 124 28.47 -14.63 -15.03
C ALA A 124 27.78 -15.04 -13.72
N VAL A 125 27.15 -16.22 -13.74
CA VAL A 125 26.60 -16.85 -12.54
C VAL A 125 27.18 -18.25 -12.37
N LEU A 126 27.48 -18.59 -11.13
CA LEU A 126 27.99 -19.89 -10.73
C LEU A 126 26.99 -20.52 -9.76
N ARG A 127 26.57 -21.75 -10.08
CA ARG A 127 25.85 -22.57 -9.11
C ARG A 127 26.83 -23.04 -8.05
N SER A 128 26.81 -22.42 -6.88
CA SER A 128 27.72 -22.72 -5.79
C SER A 128 27.12 -22.40 -4.43
N ASN A 129 27.68 -22.99 -3.39
CA ASN A 129 27.36 -22.67 -2.01
C ASN A 129 28.50 -21.83 -1.42
N ALA A 130 28.28 -20.52 -1.31
CA ALA A 130 29.28 -19.60 -0.75
C ALA A 130 29.59 -19.83 0.74
N MET A 131 28.83 -20.69 1.44
CA MET A 131 29.16 -21.12 2.81
C MET A 131 30.11 -22.32 2.84
N LYS A 132 30.45 -22.92 1.69
CA LYS A 132 31.34 -24.07 1.57
C LYS A 132 32.46 -23.75 0.59
N TYR A 133 33.70 -23.83 1.06
CA TYR A 133 34.90 -23.75 0.22
C TYR A 133 35.02 -22.46 -0.61
N MET A 134 34.58 -21.32 -0.05
CA MET A 134 34.76 -20.01 -0.70
C MET A 134 36.24 -19.73 -1.08
N PRO A 135 37.23 -20.06 -0.23
CA PRO A 135 38.65 -19.91 -0.56
C PRO A 135 39.15 -20.84 -1.67
N ASN A 136 38.35 -21.78 -2.16
CA ASN A 136 38.74 -22.62 -3.30
C ASN A 136 38.45 -21.93 -4.64
N TYR A 137 37.57 -20.94 -4.68
CA TYR A 137 37.24 -20.19 -5.89
C TYR A 137 38.17 -19.01 -6.14
N PHE A 138 38.66 -18.37 -5.07
CA PHE A 138 39.39 -17.11 -5.15
C PHE A 138 40.74 -17.19 -4.45
N HIS A 139 41.75 -16.55 -5.04
CA HIS A 139 43.02 -16.33 -4.37
C HIS A 139 42.86 -15.39 -3.17
N LYS A 140 43.83 -15.43 -2.26
CA LYS A 140 43.92 -14.47 -1.16
C LYS A 140 43.94 -13.05 -1.73
N GLY A 141 43.08 -12.17 -1.23
CA GLY A 141 43.04 -10.78 -1.66
C GLY A 141 42.59 -10.55 -3.11
N GLN A 142 41.91 -11.51 -3.74
CA GLN A 142 41.48 -11.35 -5.13
C GLN A 142 40.31 -10.37 -5.27
N LEU A 143 39.32 -10.44 -4.38
CA LEU A 143 38.09 -9.67 -4.48
C LEU A 143 38.27 -8.25 -3.95
N SER A 144 37.69 -7.27 -4.63
CA SER A 144 37.57 -5.88 -4.15
C SER A 144 36.20 -5.59 -3.54
N LYS A 145 35.14 -6.26 -3.99
CA LYS A 145 33.77 -6.05 -3.50
C LYS A 145 33.00 -7.35 -3.33
N MET A 146 32.31 -7.47 -2.20
CA MET A 146 31.39 -8.57 -1.93
C MET A 146 30.01 -8.06 -1.53
N PHE A 147 28.97 -8.63 -2.11
CA PHE A 147 27.58 -8.22 -1.89
C PHE A 147 26.78 -9.32 -1.21
N PHE A 148 26.09 -8.96 -0.13
CA PHE A 148 25.14 -9.81 0.60
C PHE A 148 23.80 -9.09 0.67
N LEU A 149 23.00 -9.23 -0.40
CA LEU A 149 21.76 -8.49 -0.57
C LEU A 149 20.56 -9.40 -0.28
N PHE A 150 19.74 -9.00 0.70
CA PHE A 150 18.55 -9.72 1.15
C PHE A 150 18.80 -11.20 1.48
N PRO A 151 19.82 -11.54 2.30
CA PRO A 151 20.08 -12.92 2.68
C PRO A 151 18.97 -13.49 3.57
N ASP A 152 18.84 -14.82 3.62
CA ASP A 152 17.84 -15.50 4.44
C ASP A 152 18.04 -15.19 5.95
N PRO A 153 17.02 -14.62 6.63
CA PRO A 153 17.14 -14.22 8.04
C PRO A 153 17.20 -15.40 9.02
N HIS A 154 16.72 -16.59 8.65
CA HIS A 154 16.71 -17.77 9.51
C HIS A 154 16.29 -17.52 10.97
N PHE A 155 15.10 -16.96 11.20
CA PHE A 155 14.59 -16.44 12.49
C PHE A 155 14.67 -17.35 13.74
N LYS A 156 14.89 -18.66 13.58
CA LYS A 156 14.95 -19.58 14.73
C LYS A 156 16.39 -19.63 15.23
N ASN A 157 16.63 -19.40 16.53
CA ASN A 157 17.98 -19.46 17.14
C ASN A 157 18.81 -20.69 16.71
N LYS A 158 18.18 -21.88 16.64
CA LYS A 158 18.84 -23.14 16.21
C LYS A 158 19.37 -23.10 14.76
N LYS A 159 18.86 -22.19 13.94
CA LYS A 159 19.19 -21.97 12.53
C LYS A 159 20.06 -20.73 12.30
N HIS A 160 20.46 -19.97 13.32
CA HIS A 160 21.34 -18.81 13.12
C HIS A 160 22.70 -19.18 12.52
N LYS A 161 23.16 -20.41 12.77
CA LYS A 161 24.34 -21.00 12.11
C LYS A 161 24.21 -21.12 10.59
N TRP A 162 23.01 -20.95 10.03
CA TRP A 162 22.76 -20.97 8.58
C TRP A 162 22.80 -19.57 7.96
N ARG A 163 22.91 -18.50 8.77
CA ARG A 163 23.05 -17.14 8.25
C ARG A 163 24.36 -17.01 7.48
N ILE A 164 24.35 -16.25 6.40
CA ILE A 164 25.53 -16.04 5.56
C ILE A 164 26.60 -15.18 6.27
N ILE A 165 26.19 -14.34 7.23
CA ILE A 165 27.09 -13.56 8.08
C ILE A 165 27.26 -14.28 9.42
N THR A 166 28.42 -14.90 9.63
CA THR A 166 28.86 -15.52 10.89
C THR A 166 30.36 -15.27 11.10
N PRO A 167 30.88 -15.34 12.34
CA PRO A 167 32.31 -15.08 12.61
C PRO A 167 33.26 -15.90 11.75
N THR A 168 32.96 -17.19 11.54
CA THR A 168 33.80 -18.10 10.75
C THR A 168 33.81 -17.71 9.27
N LEU A 169 32.63 -17.43 8.69
CA LEU A 169 32.53 -17.02 7.30
C LEU A 169 33.15 -15.64 7.06
N LEU A 170 33.03 -14.71 8.02
CA LEU A 170 33.69 -13.41 7.96
C LEU A 170 35.21 -13.54 7.86
N ALA A 171 35.83 -14.52 8.54
CA ALA A 171 37.26 -14.78 8.39
C ALA A 171 37.61 -15.28 6.98
N GLU A 172 36.77 -16.14 6.38
CA GLU A 172 36.95 -16.59 4.98
C GLU A 172 36.76 -15.45 3.98
N TYR A 173 35.77 -14.59 4.20
CA TYR A 173 35.51 -13.41 3.35
C TYR A 173 36.68 -12.43 3.43
N ALA A 174 37.24 -12.20 4.62
CA ALA A 174 38.42 -11.37 4.80
C ALA A 174 39.66 -11.96 4.12
N TYR A 175 39.77 -13.29 4.04
CA TYR A 175 40.87 -13.95 3.32
C TYR A 175 40.81 -13.69 1.81
N VAL A 176 39.62 -13.76 1.20
CA VAL A 176 39.46 -13.57 -0.26
C VAL A 176 39.35 -12.10 -0.67
N LEU A 177 39.00 -11.20 0.25
CA LEU A 177 38.99 -9.74 0.04
C LEU A 177 40.40 -9.15 0.13
N ARG A 178 40.73 -8.20 -0.75
CA ARG A 178 41.95 -7.39 -0.65
C ARG A 178 41.86 -6.42 0.52
N GLU A 179 43.01 -5.94 0.99
CA GLU A 179 43.07 -4.82 1.93
C GLU A 179 42.37 -3.60 1.32
N GLY A 180 41.46 -2.97 2.08
CA GLY A 180 40.58 -1.91 1.59
C GLY A 180 39.38 -2.38 0.74
N GLY A 181 39.19 -3.70 0.58
CA GLY A 181 38.01 -4.27 -0.08
C GLY A 181 36.73 -4.06 0.75
N LEU A 182 35.59 -4.02 0.07
CA LEU A 182 34.32 -3.60 0.66
C LEU A 182 33.28 -4.73 0.74
N ILE A 183 32.57 -4.80 1.86
CA ILE A 183 31.39 -5.66 2.05
C ILE A 183 30.15 -4.79 2.10
N TYR A 184 29.16 -5.13 1.27
CA TYR A 184 27.86 -4.49 1.25
C TYR A 184 26.82 -5.45 1.83
N THR A 185 26.05 -4.98 2.80
CA THR A 185 24.94 -5.74 3.39
C THR A 185 23.65 -4.94 3.27
N ILE A 186 22.60 -5.58 2.76
CA ILE A 186 21.26 -4.99 2.68
C ILE A 186 20.25 -6.04 3.14
N THR A 187 19.28 -5.66 3.96
CA THR A 187 18.16 -6.51 4.36
C THR A 187 16.97 -5.66 4.75
N ASP A 188 15.78 -6.21 4.58
CA ASP A 188 14.49 -5.70 5.04
C ASP A 188 14.13 -6.17 6.45
N VAL A 189 14.93 -7.07 7.05
CA VAL A 189 14.69 -7.63 8.38
C VAL A 189 15.60 -6.97 9.42
N LYS A 190 15.02 -6.19 10.34
CA LYS A 190 15.78 -5.48 11.39
C LYS A 190 16.66 -6.41 12.23
N ASP A 191 16.15 -7.56 12.67
CA ASP A 191 16.93 -8.53 13.46
C ASP A 191 18.17 -9.04 12.69
N LEU A 192 18.04 -9.26 11.38
CA LEU A 192 19.16 -9.66 10.55
C LEU A 192 20.13 -8.49 10.34
N HIS A 193 19.64 -7.26 10.18
CA HIS A 193 20.48 -6.07 10.10
C HIS A 193 21.33 -5.90 11.36
N ASP A 194 20.70 -5.93 12.54
CA ASP A 194 21.38 -5.83 13.83
C ASP A 194 22.42 -6.96 13.98
N TRP A 195 22.08 -8.17 13.54
CA TRP A 195 23.00 -9.30 13.51
C TRP A 195 24.22 -9.06 12.62
N MET A 196 24.02 -8.61 11.38
CA MET A 196 25.12 -8.35 10.45
C MET A 196 26.03 -7.23 10.94
N VAL A 197 25.46 -6.13 11.41
CA VAL A 197 26.20 -4.99 11.98
C VAL A 197 27.02 -5.43 13.18
N LYS A 198 26.42 -6.18 14.12
CA LYS A 198 27.12 -6.70 15.29
C LYS A 198 28.34 -7.53 14.90
N HIS A 199 28.14 -8.55 14.06
CA HIS A 199 29.22 -9.49 13.72
C HIS A 199 30.33 -8.87 12.88
N LEU A 200 30.00 -7.95 11.97
CA LEU A 200 30.99 -7.18 11.22
C LEU A 200 31.77 -6.23 12.13
N SER A 201 31.10 -5.53 13.05
CA SER A 201 31.76 -4.58 13.96
C SER A 201 32.63 -5.25 15.02
N GLU A 202 32.28 -6.47 15.45
CA GLU A 202 33.06 -7.25 16.43
C GLU A 202 34.25 -7.98 15.79
N HIS A 203 34.28 -8.13 14.46
CA HIS A 203 35.33 -8.89 13.79
C HIS A 203 36.56 -8.01 13.50
N PRO A 204 37.78 -8.42 13.92
CA PRO A 204 38.96 -7.54 13.95
C PRO A 204 39.52 -7.13 12.57
N LEU A 205 39.07 -7.79 11.50
CA LEU A 205 39.50 -7.50 10.12
C LEU A 205 38.54 -6.57 9.36
N TYR A 206 37.51 -6.06 10.02
CA TYR A 206 36.56 -5.14 9.42
C TYR A 206 36.43 -3.87 10.24
N GLU A 207 36.25 -2.77 9.53
CA GLU A 207 35.87 -1.49 10.11
C GLU A 207 34.65 -0.95 9.38
N ARG A 208 33.78 -0.26 10.12
CA ARG A 208 32.58 0.33 9.55
C ARG A 208 32.92 1.67 8.95
N LEU A 209 32.66 1.83 7.65
CA LEU A 209 32.77 3.11 6.96
C LEU A 209 31.74 4.13 7.47
N THR A 210 32.10 5.40 7.36
CA THR A 210 31.19 6.52 7.59
C THR A 210 30.16 6.63 6.48
N ASP A 211 29.04 7.32 6.75
CA ASP A 211 27.98 7.51 5.75
C ASP A 211 28.46 8.31 4.52
N ASP A 212 29.43 9.21 4.69
CA ASP A 212 30.00 10.01 3.60
C ASP A 212 30.92 9.17 2.70
N GLU A 213 31.76 8.31 3.30
CA GLU A 213 32.60 7.34 2.58
C GLU A 213 31.74 6.33 1.83
N MET A 214 30.63 5.88 2.44
CA MET A 214 29.67 4.99 1.79
C MET A 214 29.04 5.65 0.56
N LYS A 215 28.56 6.91 0.69
CA LYS A 215 27.94 7.64 -0.43
C LYS A 215 28.90 7.95 -1.57
N ALA A 216 30.20 8.04 -1.29
CA ALA A 216 31.21 8.28 -2.31
C ALA A 216 31.38 7.12 -3.30
N ASP A 217 30.93 5.90 -2.95
CA ASP A 217 31.04 4.74 -3.82
C ASP A 217 29.91 4.68 -4.86
N PRO A 218 30.24 4.71 -6.17
CA PRO A 218 29.23 4.70 -7.25
C PRO A 218 28.39 3.42 -7.33
N VAL A 219 28.78 2.35 -6.61
CA VAL A 219 27.98 1.13 -6.49
C VAL A 219 26.78 1.34 -5.57
N VAL A 220 26.87 2.22 -4.58
CA VAL A 220 25.81 2.41 -3.57
C VAL A 220 24.50 2.89 -4.20
N GLU A 221 24.55 3.81 -5.16
CA GLU A 221 23.36 4.20 -5.94
C GLU A 221 22.72 3.00 -6.67
N LEU A 222 23.54 2.12 -7.22
CA LEU A 222 23.06 0.96 -7.97
C LEU A 222 22.44 -0.09 -7.05
N LEU A 223 22.93 -0.23 -5.81
CA LEU A 223 22.38 -1.17 -4.83
C LEU A 223 20.91 -0.86 -4.53
N TYR A 224 20.56 0.42 -4.49
CA TYR A 224 19.21 0.90 -4.27
C TYR A 224 18.26 0.59 -5.44
N GLU A 225 18.76 0.65 -6.68
CA GLU A 225 17.96 0.47 -7.90
C GLU A 225 17.98 -0.94 -8.50
N SER A 226 18.86 -1.83 -8.01
CA SER A 226 19.24 -3.05 -8.72
C SER A 226 18.42 -4.30 -8.41
N THR A 227 17.80 -4.39 -7.24
CA THR A 227 17.06 -5.59 -6.80
C THR A 227 15.55 -5.37 -7.00
N GLU A 228 14.77 -6.42 -7.30
CA GLU A 228 13.30 -6.25 -7.34
C GLU A 228 12.77 -5.85 -5.96
N GLU A 229 13.42 -6.31 -4.89
CA GLU A 229 13.17 -5.96 -3.50
C GLU A 229 13.56 -4.51 -3.21
N GLY A 230 14.73 -4.04 -3.66
CA GLY A 230 15.19 -2.65 -3.57
C GLY A 230 14.38 -1.71 -4.45
N GLN A 231 13.97 -2.12 -5.65
CA GLN A 231 13.02 -1.40 -6.51
C GLN A 231 11.61 -1.38 -5.91
N LYS A 232 11.16 -2.42 -5.19
CA LYS A 232 9.93 -2.36 -4.39
C LYS A 232 10.09 -1.43 -3.18
N TYR A 233 11.28 -1.40 -2.57
CA TYR A 233 11.62 -0.54 -1.44
C TYR A 233 11.82 0.93 -1.86
N TRP A 234 12.27 1.18 -3.08
CA TRP A 234 12.42 2.51 -3.68
C TRP A 234 11.20 2.95 -4.47
N ALA A 235 10.37 2.05 -5.02
CA ALA A 235 9.00 2.38 -5.36
C ALA A 235 8.22 2.80 -4.11
N LYS A 236 8.57 2.24 -2.93
CA LYS A 236 8.09 2.67 -1.62
C LYS A 236 8.70 3.99 -1.10
N MET A 237 9.94 4.34 -1.47
CA MET A 237 10.65 5.53 -0.94
C MET A 237 10.69 6.74 -1.91
N GLY A 238 10.62 6.50 -3.21
CA GLY A 238 10.74 7.48 -4.30
C GLY A 238 9.41 7.82 -4.98
N GLY A 239 8.31 7.18 -4.57
CA GLY A 239 6.98 7.74 -4.69
C GLY A 239 6.73 8.55 -3.43
N GLY A 240 6.66 9.88 -3.54
CA GLY A 240 6.37 10.73 -2.40
C GLY A 240 5.14 10.22 -1.64
N GLY A 241 5.32 9.95 -0.35
CA GLY A 241 4.33 10.09 0.72
C GLY A 241 3.01 9.30 0.71
N GLU A 242 2.48 8.84 -0.43
CA GLU A 242 1.04 8.52 -0.52
C GLU A 242 0.66 7.18 -1.15
N ASP A 243 1.58 6.46 -1.82
CA ASP A 243 1.21 5.20 -2.48
C ASP A 243 1.29 3.96 -1.57
N GLU A 244 1.69 4.10 -0.30
CA GLU A 244 1.68 2.98 0.67
C GLU A 244 0.27 2.60 1.17
N TYR A 245 -0.76 3.37 0.78
CA TYR A 245 -2.17 3.06 1.03
C TYR A 245 -2.73 1.99 0.07
N GLU A 246 -2.08 1.74 -1.08
CA GLU A 246 -2.68 0.95 -2.16
C GLU A 246 -1.93 -0.32 -2.56
N SER A 247 -0.73 -0.57 -2.05
CA SER A 247 0.00 -1.81 -2.35
C SER A 247 0.44 -2.55 -1.09
N LEU A 248 -0.51 -3.24 -0.44
CA LEU A 248 -0.16 -4.36 0.40
C LEU A 248 0.63 -5.40 -0.43
N PRO A 249 1.66 -6.04 0.14
CA PRO A 249 2.48 -7.00 -0.57
C PRO A 249 1.61 -8.12 -1.17
N THR A 250 1.90 -8.45 -2.43
CA THR A 250 1.10 -9.25 -3.34
C THR A 250 1.05 -10.72 -2.90
N HIS A 251 0.25 -11.02 -1.88
CA HIS A 251 -0.23 -12.36 -1.60
C HIS A 251 -1.76 -12.36 -1.78
N SER A 252 -2.21 -12.91 -2.92
CA SER A 252 -3.61 -13.09 -3.34
C SER A 252 -4.52 -11.84 -3.26
N ILE A 253 -4.75 -11.20 -4.42
CA ILE A 253 -5.73 -10.11 -4.62
C ILE A 253 -7.06 -10.35 -3.87
N PRO A 254 -7.69 -11.55 -3.89
CA PRO A 254 -8.95 -11.78 -3.19
C PRO A 254 -8.90 -11.57 -1.67
N VAL A 255 -7.77 -11.87 -1.02
CA VAL A 255 -7.62 -11.74 0.45
C VAL A 255 -7.57 -10.28 0.85
N HIS A 256 -6.86 -9.43 0.09
CA HIS A 256 -6.82 -7.99 0.32
C HIS A 256 -8.17 -7.32 0.05
N LEU A 257 -8.87 -7.73 -1.02
CA LEU A 257 -10.23 -7.25 -1.30
C LEU A 257 -11.19 -7.62 -0.15
N ALA A 258 -11.10 -8.84 0.38
CA ALA A 258 -11.90 -9.30 1.50
C ALA A 258 -11.55 -8.56 2.80
N ALA A 259 -10.26 -8.34 3.06
CA ALA A 259 -9.77 -7.60 4.22
C ALA A 259 -10.25 -6.14 4.20
N GLY A 260 -10.11 -5.45 3.05
CA GLY A 260 -10.61 -4.09 2.87
C GLY A 260 -12.13 -3.97 3.02
N ALA A 261 -12.89 -4.94 2.48
CA ALA A 261 -14.34 -4.98 2.65
C ALA A 261 -14.79 -5.22 4.10
N LEU A 262 -14.10 -6.11 4.82
CA LEU A 262 -14.33 -6.36 6.25
C LEU A 262 -13.94 -5.14 7.09
N ALA A 263 -12.83 -4.48 6.77
CA ALA A 263 -12.38 -3.27 7.44
C ALA A 263 -13.43 -2.16 7.36
N GLY A 264 -13.91 -1.85 6.15
CA GLY A 264 -14.95 -0.84 5.94
C GLY A 264 -16.27 -1.19 6.63
N ALA A 265 -16.65 -2.48 6.66
CA ALA A 265 -17.84 -2.92 7.38
C ALA A 265 -17.70 -2.71 8.90
N VAL A 266 -16.56 -3.05 9.48
CA VAL A 266 -16.27 -2.83 10.91
C VAL A 266 -16.29 -1.33 11.23
N GLU A 267 -15.65 -0.51 10.40
CA GLU A 267 -15.63 0.94 10.56
C GLU A 267 -17.05 1.51 10.64
N HIS A 268 -17.89 1.21 9.64
CA HIS A 268 -19.27 1.68 9.61
C HIS A 268 -20.12 1.18 10.78
N CYS A 269 -19.89 -0.04 11.27
CA CYS A 269 -20.63 -0.60 12.40
C CYS A 269 -20.23 0.07 13.72
N VAL A 270 -18.94 0.30 13.95
CA VAL A 270 -18.42 0.94 15.17
C VAL A 270 -18.78 2.43 15.19
N MET A 271 -18.73 3.11 14.05
CA MET A 271 -19.08 4.52 13.93
C MET A 271 -20.61 4.78 13.94
N PHE A 272 -21.41 3.72 13.87
CA PHE A 272 -22.87 3.82 13.74
C PHE A 272 -23.57 4.67 14.83
N PRO A 273 -23.22 4.57 16.14
CA PRO A 273 -23.81 5.42 17.18
C PRO A 273 -23.57 6.92 16.97
N PHE A 274 -22.38 7.26 16.47
CA PHE A 274 -21.97 8.64 16.18
C PHE A 274 -22.70 9.17 14.94
N ASP A 275 -22.86 8.33 13.90
CA ASP A 275 -23.69 8.62 12.74
C ASP A 275 -25.15 8.88 13.11
N SER A 276 -25.71 8.11 14.04
CA SER A 276 -27.10 8.30 14.51
C SER A 276 -27.32 9.67 15.12
N VAL A 277 -26.33 10.19 15.86
CA VAL A 277 -26.37 11.56 16.39
C VAL A 277 -26.30 12.58 15.26
N LYS A 278 -25.34 12.40 14.34
CA LYS A 278 -25.17 13.28 13.17
C LYS A 278 -26.47 13.40 12.36
N THR A 279 -27.04 12.27 11.96
CA THR A 279 -28.27 12.19 11.15
C THR A 279 -29.44 12.93 11.82
N ARG A 280 -29.62 12.77 13.14
CA ARG A 280 -30.70 13.45 13.86
C ARG A 280 -30.49 14.96 13.93
N MET A 281 -29.26 15.42 14.16
CA MET A 281 -28.93 16.85 14.19
C MET A 281 -29.13 17.52 12.82
N GLN A 282 -28.86 16.78 11.73
CA GLN A 282 -28.99 17.25 10.35
C GLN A 282 -30.41 17.13 9.77
N SER A 283 -31.26 16.28 10.32
CA SER A 283 -32.64 16.12 9.83
C SER A 283 -33.51 17.36 10.10
N LEU A 284 -34.53 17.61 9.27
CA LEU A 284 -35.46 18.74 9.42
C LEU A 284 -36.46 18.59 10.57
N CYS A 285 -36.59 17.40 11.16
CA CYS A 285 -37.43 17.10 12.32
C CYS A 285 -36.56 16.87 13.57
N PRO A 286 -35.92 17.91 14.14
CA PRO A 286 -35.11 17.76 15.34
C PRO A 286 -36.02 17.44 16.53
N CYS A 287 -35.49 16.71 17.52
CA CYS A 287 -36.23 16.42 18.74
C CYS A 287 -36.72 17.74 19.40
N PRO A 288 -37.99 17.84 19.85
CA PRO A 288 -38.61 19.10 20.30
C PRO A 288 -37.89 19.88 21.41
N GLU A 289 -36.98 19.24 22.16
CA GLU A 289 -36.35 19.80 23.37
C GLU A 289 -34.86 20.12 23.21
N THR A 290 -34.31 19.99 21.99
CA THR A 290 -32.88 20.16 21.74
C THR A 290 -32.51 21.59 21.33
N LYS A 291 -32.65 22.54 22.27
CA LYS A 291 -32.30 23.96 22.00
C LYS A 291 -30.80 24.22 21.80
N CYS A 292 -29.90 23.32 22.22
CA CYS A 292 -28.47 23.24 21.79
C CYS A 292 -27.75 22.04 22.46
N PRO A 293 -27.89 20.79 21.99
CA PRO A 293 -27.13 19.69 22.56
C PRO A 293 -25.80 19.54 21.82
N THR A 294 -24.69 19.49 22.55
CA THR A 294 -23.42 19.01 22.00
C THR A 294 -23.60 17.58 21.47
N PRO A 295 -22.79 17.11 20.49
CA PRO A 295 -22.93 15.76 19.94
C PRO A 295 -22.88 14.67 21.02
N VAL A 296 -22.02 14.85 22.04
CA VAL A 296 -21.91 13.95 23.20
C VAL A 296 -23.19 13.96 24.04
N HIS A 297 -23.74 15.14 24.31
CA HIS A 297 -25.00 15.25 25.06
C HIS A 297 -26.17 14.61 24.30
N SER A 298 -26.22 14.77 22.97
CA SER A 298 -27.20 14.12 22.10
C SER A 298 -27.12 12.60 22.17
N LEU A 299 -25.90 12.03 22.15
CA LEU A 299 -25.70 10.58 22.29
C LEU A 299 -26.17 10.08 23.65
N MET A 300 -25.73 10.74 24.73
CA MET A 300 -26.11 10.37 26.10
C MET A 300 -27.63 10.47 26.31
N SER A 301 -28.26 11.50 25.74
CA SER A 301 -29.71 11.69 25.81
C SER A 301 -30.47 10.62 25.03
N MET A 302 -29.96 10.22 23.85
CA MET A 302 -30.53 9.14 23.06
C MET A 302 -30.51 7.82 23.83
N VAL A 303 -29.37 7.46 24.43
CA VAL A 303 -29.20 6.24 25.23
C VAL A 303 -30.12 6.26 26.47
N LYS A 304 -30.18 7.38 27.19
CA LYS A 304 -31.02 7.51 28.40
C LYS A 304 -32.51 7.45 28.11
N ARG A 305 -32.98 8.05 27.01
CA ARG A 305 -34.41 8.17 26.70
C ARG A 305 -34.97 6.99 25.91
N GLU A 306 -34.22 6.49 24.94
CA GLU A 306 -34.69 5.50 23.97
C GLU A 306 -34.04 4.12 24.16
N GLY A 307 -33.08 4.01 25.08
CA GLY A 307 -32.35 2.78 25.40
C GLY A 307 -30.98 2.70 24.72
N TRP A 308 -30.10 1.89 25.30
CA TRP A 308 -28.70 1.76 24.87
C TRP A 308 -28.51 1.12 23.49
N LEU A 309 -29.47 0.31 23.02
CA LEU A 309 -29.48 -0.27 21.67
C LEU A 309 -30.02 0.69 20.61
N ARG A 310 -30.66 1.79 21.00
CA ARG A 310 -31.29 2.70 20.06
C ARG A 310 -30.31 3.31 19.05
N PRO A 311 -29.10 3.77 19.45
CA PRO A 311 -28.14 4.31 18.49
C PRO A 311 -27.70 3.32 17.42
N LEU A 312 -27.86 2.01 17.63
CA LEU A 312 -27.48 0.93 16.69
C LEU A 312 -28.61 0.51 15.74
N ARG A 313 -29.79 1.13 15.83
CA ARG A 313 -30.94 0.76 15.01
C ARG A 313 -30.68 1.09 13.53
N GLY A 314 -30.62 0.05 12.71
CA GLY A 314 -30.31 0.14 11.28
C GLY A 314 -28.91 -0.35 10.89
N VAL A 315 -28.07 -0.74 11.87
CA VAL A 315 -26.71 -1.24 11.61
C VAL A 315 -26.69 -2.43 10.65
N ASN A 316 -27.68 -3.32 10.73
CA ASN A 316 -27.79 -4.48 9.84
C ASN A 316 -27.91 -4.08 8.35
N ALA A 317 -28.55 -2.94 8.04
CA ALA A 317 -28.66 -2.47 6.65
C ALA A 317 -27.30 -2.04 6.11
N VAL A 318 -26.51 -1.38 6.97
CA VAL A 318 -25.17 -0.90 6.63
C VAL A 318 -24.18 -2.04 6.53
N ALA A 319 -24.22 -3.01 7.45
CA ALA A 319 -23.41 -4.21 7.37
C ALA A 319 -23.68 -4.99 6.07
N ALA A 320 -24.96 -5.16 5.69
CA ALA A 320 -25.35 -5.86 4.47
C ALA A 320 -24.96 -5.11 3.18
N GLY A 321 -24.99 -3.77 3.18
CA GLY A 321 -24.65 -2.95 2.01
C GLY A 321 -23.16 -2.64 1.85
N SER A 322 -22.44 -2.46 2.95
CA SER A 322 -21.03 -2.01 2.93
C SER A 322 -20.08 -3.05 2.35
N MET A 323 -20.19 -4.32 2.74
CA MET A 323 -19.30 -5.38 2.26
C MET A 323 -19.29 -5.51 0.72
N PRO A 324 -20.43 -5.66 0.02
CA PRO A 324 -20.42 -5.74 -1.45
C PRO A 324 -20.00 -4.43 -2.10
N ALA A 325 -20.34 -3.27 -1.52
CA ALA A 325 -19.94 -1.97 -2.04
C ALA A 325 -18.40 -1.81 -2.02
N HIS A 326 -17.74 -2.11 -0.90
CA HIS A 326 -16.28 -2.02 -0.77
C HIS A 326 -15.57 -3.06 -1.65
N ALA A 327 -16.08 -4.30 -1.71
CA ALA A 327 -15.51 -5.32 -2.60
C ALA A 327 -15.56 -4.87 -4.08
N LEU A 328 -16.66 -4.26 -4.51
CA LEU A 328 -16.80 -3.70 -5.86
C LEU A 328 -15.93 -2.47 -6.07
N TYR A 329 -15.82 -1.58 -5.08
CA TYR A 329 -14.92 -0.43 -5.12
C TYR A 329 -13.51 -0.86 -5.52
N PHE A 330 -12.90 -1.74 -4.71
CA PHE A 330 -11.51 -2.17 -4.95
C PHE A 330 -11.37 -2.96 -6.26
N THR A 331 -12.36 -3.78 -6.62
CA THR A 331 -12.33 -4.54 -7.88
C THR A 331 -12.39 -3.61 -9.10
N VAL A 332 -13.27 -2.61 -9.08
CA VAL A 332 -13.43 -1.64 -10.17
C VAL A 332 -12.20 -0.75 -10.22
N TYR A 333 -11.72 -0.30 -9.08
CA TYR A 333 -10.53 0.52 -8.96
C TYR A 333 -9.31 -0.16 -9.61
N GLU A 334 -9.01 -1.41 -9.23
CA GLU A 334 -7.88 -2.18 -9.78
C GLU A 334 -8.02 -2.40 -11.29
N LYS A 335 -9.22 -2.75 -11.76
CA LYS A 335 -9.47 -2.93 -13.21
C LYS A 335 -9.34 -1.62 -14.00
N MET A 336 -9.87 -0.53 -13.46
CA MET A 336 -9.79 0.79 -14.10
C MET A 336 -8.37 1.32 -14.12
N LYS A 337 -7.63 1.11 -13.03
CA LYS A 337 -6.21 1.42 -12.93
C LYS A 337 -5.43 0.68 -14.00
N GLY A 338 -5.57 -0.65 -14.08
CA GLY A 338 -4.91 -1.45 -15.12
C GLY A 338 -5.31 -1.08 -16.55
N PHE A 339 -6.58 -0.67 -16.76
CA PHE A 339 -7.07 -0.21 -18.06
C PHE A 339 -6.50 1.16 -18.46
N LEU A 340 -6.46 2.12 -17.54
CA LEU A 340 -6.05 3.50 -17.80
C LEU A 340 -4.53 3.70 -17.81
N THR A 341 -3.76 2.88 -17.09
CA THR A 341 -2.29 2.97 -17.08
C THR A 341 -1.61 2.02 -18.07
N GLY A 342 -2.37 1.14 -18.73
CA GLY A 342 -1.81 0.22 -19.73
C GLY A 342 -0.67 -0.68 -19.22
N ASN A 343 -0.67 -1.00 -17.91
CA ASN A 343 0.43 -1.68 -17.20
C ASN A 343 1.80 -0.98 -17.24
N MET A 344 1.87 0.30 -17.60
CA MET A 344 3.06 1.14 -17.45
C MET A 344 2.91 2.00 -16.20
N ALA A 345 3.79 1.79 -15.21
CA ALA A 345 3.82 2.59 -13.99
C ALA A 345 4.87 3.70 -14.15
N GLY A 346 4.42 4.96 -14.17
CA GLY A 346 5.25 6.14 -14.31
C GLY A 346 4.47 7.40 -13.89
N HIS A 347 5.19 8.41 -13.41
CA HIS A 347 4.66 9.62 -12.76
C HIS A 347 3.66 10.47 -13.57
N GLU A 348 3.40 10.17 -14.85
CA GLU A 348 2.39 10.87 -15.67
C GLU A 348 0.95 10.39 -15.43
N HIS A 349 0.72 9.38 -14.58
CA HIS A 349 -0.58 8.73 -14.42
C HIS A 349 -1.41 9.16 -13.20
N THR A 350 -1.06 10.24 -12.49
CA THR A 350 -1.88 10.75 -11.34
C THR A 350 -3.33 11.01 -11.73
N LEU A 351 -3.58 11.49 -12.96
CA LEU A 351 -4.93 11.66 -13.50
C LEU A 351 -5.64 10.32 -13.73
N ALA A 352 -4.91 9.26 -14.12
CA ALA A 352 -5.48 7.93 -14.31
C ALA A 352 -5.86 7.27 -12.99
N TYR A 353 -5.05 7.45 -11.92
CA TYR A 353 -5.41 6.99 -10.57
C TYR A 353 -6.61 7.75 -10.03
N GLY A 354 -6.63 9.08 -10.17
CA GLY A 354 -7.78 9.91 -9.79
C GLY A 354 -9.06 9.53 -10.55
N ALA A 355 -8.97 9.32 -11.87
CA ALA A 355 -10.10 8.86 -12.68
C ALA A 355 -10.58 7.46 -12.27
N SER A 356 -9.66 6.54 -11.98
CA SER A 356 -9.99 5.20 -11.47
C SER A 356 -10.72 5.27 -10.13
N GLY A 357 -10.25 6.12 -9.21
CA GLY A 357 -10.89 6.40 -7.93
C GLY A 357 -12.31 6.95 -8.08
N ILE A 358 -12.53 7.89 -9.00
CA ILE A 358 -13.86 8.44 -9.28
C ILE A 358 -14.80 7.35 -9.80
N VAL A 359 -14.37 6.55 -10.78
CA VAL A 359 -15.19 5.47 -11.35
C VAL A 359 -15.50 4.40 -10.30
N ALA A 360 -14.53 4.03 -9.46
CA ALA A 360 -14.75 3.11 -8.36
C ALA A 360 -15.75 3.67 -7.33
N THR A 361 -15.64 4.95 -6.99
CA THR A 361 -16.55 5.64 -6.06
C THR A 361 -17.98 5.68 -6.60
N LEU A 362 -18.16 5.89 -7.90
CA LEU A 362 -19.48 5.85 -8.55
C LEU A 362 -20.14 4.47 -8.36
N VAL A 363 -19.41 3.38 -8.64
CA VAL A 363 -19.95 2.03 -8.49
C VAL A 363 -20.20 1.68 -7.02
N HIS A 364 -19.27 2.04 -6.14
CA HIS A 364 -19.42 1.89 -4.69
C HIS A 364 -20.69 2.56 -4.18
N ASP A 365 -20.84 3.85 -4.46
CA ASP A 365 -21.97 4.64 -3.96
C ASP A 365 -23.29 4.15 -4.56
N ALA A 366 -23.30 3.64 -5.80
CA ALA A 366 -24.50 3.07 -6.39
C ALA A 366 -25.02 1.85 -5.59
N ILE A 367 -24.11 1.01 -5.08
CA ILE A 367 -24.46 -0.16 -4.27
C ILE A 367 -24.75 0.22 -2.81
N MET A 368 -24.04 1.20 -2.27
CA MET A 368 -24.16 1.62 -0.88
C MET A 368 -25.39 2.51 -0.63
N ASN A 369 -25.86 3.27 -1.63
CA ASN A 369 -26.90 4.27 -1.43
C ASN A 369 -28.23 3.71 -0.88
N PRO A 370 -28.76 2.56 -1.34
CA PRO A 370 -29.97 1.98 -0.75
C PRO A 370 -29.83 1.66 0.75
N ALA A 371 -28.66 1.16 1.17
CA ALA A 371 -28.37 0.89 2.57
C ALA A 371 -28.29 2.19 3.38
N GLU A 372 -27.69 3.24 2.82
CA GLU A 372 -27.63 4.58 3.43
C GLU A 372 -29.02 5.21 3.60
N VAL A 373 -29.94 5.06 2.63
CA VAL A 373 -31.33 5.54 2.77
C VAL A 373 -32.05 4.84 3.92
N VAL A 374 -31.92 3.52 4.01
CA VAL A 374 -32.54 2.71 5.09
C VAL A 374 -31.93 3.07 6.44
N LYS A 375 -30.60 3.16 6.51
CA LYS A 375 -29.84 3.61 7.69
C LYS A 375 -30.40 4.92 8.22
N GLN A 376 -30.44 5.96 7.40
CA GLN A 376 -30.82 7.30 7.86
C GLN A 376 -32.28 7.36 8.32
N ARG A 377 -33.20 6.65 7.65
CA ARG A 377 -34.61 6.57 8.07
C ARG A 377 -34.81 5.79 9.38
N MET A 378 -34.00 4.76 9.61
CA MET A 378 -34.00 3.99 10.87
C MET A 378 -33.42 4.79 12.04
N GLN A 379 -32.47 5.69 11.76
CA GLN A 379 -31.82 6.56 12.77
C GLN A 379 -32.69 7.72 13.24
N MET A 380 -33.74 8.09 12.49
CA MET A 380 -34.63 9.19 12.84
C MET A 380 -35.32 9.01 14.21
N ALA A 381 -35.53 10.12 14.92
CA ALA A 381 -36.36 10.13 16.11
C ALA A 381 -37.79 9.69 15.73
N PHE A 382 -38.39 8.82 16.56
CA PHE A 382 -39.71 8.23 16.30
C PHE A 382 -39.85 7.52 14.94
N SER A 383 -38.76 6.92 14.42
CA SER A 383 -38.82 6.12 13.18
C SER A 383 -39.95 5.06 13.26
N PRO A 384 -40.88 5.03 12.28
CA PRO A 384 -42.04 4.13 12.30
C PRO A 384 -41.70 2.68 11.97
N TYR A 385 -40.48 2.40 11.51
CA TYR A 385 -40.08 1.09 11.00
C TYR A 385 -39.47 0.24 12.12
N GLY A 386 -39.99 -0.97 12.35
CA GLY A 386 -39.50 -1.95 13.32
C GLY A 386 -38.14 -2.55 12.97
N SER A 387 -37.97 -2.91 11.68
CA SER A 387 -36.76 -3.54 11.15
C SER A 387 -36.27 -2.90 9.84
N SER A 388 -35.01 -3.13 9.47
CA SER A 388 -34.46 -2.63 8.20
C SER A 388 -35.22 -3.18 6.99
N LEU A 389 -35.63 -4.45 7.02
CA LEU A 389 -36.41 -5.07 5.93
C LEU A 389 -37.81 -4.48 5.81
N GLU A 390 -38.46 -4.19 6.94
CA GLU A 390 -39.74 -3.49 6.97
C GLU A 390 -39.60 -2.06 6.40
N CYS A 391 -38.53 -1.36 6.76
CA CYS A 391 -38.21 -0.07 6.16
C CYS A 391 -38.07 -0.17 4.65
N VAL A 392 -37.27 -1.12 4.14
CA VAL A 392 -37.12 -1.35 2.68
C VAL A 392 -38.47 -1.59 2.01
N ARG A 393 -39.28 -2.52 2.54
CA ARG A 393 -40.59 -2.85 1.98
C ARG A 393 -41.53 -1.63 1.97
N CYS A 394 -41.57 -0.89 3.06
CA CYS A 394 -42.46 0.27 3.20
C CYS A 394 -42.04 1.41 2.27
N VAL A 395 -40.73 1.71 2.18
CA VAL A 395 -40.20 2.73 1.25
C VAL A 395 -40.45 2.32 -0.20
N TYR A 396 -40.18 1.07 -0.56
CA TYR A 396 -40.42 0.57 -1.91
C TYR A 396 -41.91 0.67 -2.30
N ASN A 397 -42.81 0.24 -1.43
CA ASN A 397 -44.26 0.26 -1.72
C ASN A 397 -44.84 1.68 -1.77
N ARG A 398 -44.35 2.61 -0.94
CA ARG A 398 -44.92 3.97 -0.83
C ARG A 398 -44.29 4.99 -1.77
N GLU A 399 -42.99 4.86 -2.02
CA GLU A 399 -42.21 5.87 -2.73
C GLU A 399 -41.52 5.34 -3.99
N GLY A 400 -41.52 4.02 -4.19
CA GLY A 400 -40.88 3.37 -5.32
C GLY A 400 -39.36 3.32 -5.23
N ILE A 401 -38.75 2.71 -6.24
CA ILE A 401 -37.29 2.51 -6.30
C ILE A 401 -36.50 3.82 -6.36
N ALA A 402 -37.08 4.87 -6.95
CA ALA A 402 -36.43 6.18 -7.06
C ALA A 402 -36.09 6.78 -5.68
N ALA A 403 -36.83 6.42 -4.62
CA ALA A 403 -36.54 6.87 -3.25
C ALA A 403 -35.16 6.46 -2.75
N PHE A 404 -34.66 5.30 -3.18
CA PHE A 404 -33.36 4.77 -2.79
C PHE A 404 -32.18 5.46 -3.48
N TYR A 405 -32.42 6.30 -4.49
CA TYR A 405 -31.37 6.95 -5.29
C TYR A 405 -31.51 8.48 -5.39
N ARG A 406 -32.47 9.11 -4.69
CA ARG A 406 -32.68 10.58 -4.78
C ARG A 406 -31.46 11.40 -4.37
N SER A 407 -30.69 10.89 -3.40
CA SER A 407 -29.50 11.54 -2.85
C SER A 407 -28.20 11.17 -3.54
N TYR A 408 -28.22 10.23 -4.51
CA TYR A 408 -27.01 9.70 -5.15
C TYR A 408 -26.15 10.81 -5.77
N THR A 409 -26.78 11.77 -6.47
CA THR A 409 -26.07 12.91 -7.05
C THR A 409 -25.48 13.84 -5.98
N THR A 410 -26.17 14.02 -4.86
CA THR A 410 -25.70 14.85 -3.73
C THR A 410 -24.54 14.17 -2.99
N GLN A 411 -24.62 12.85 -2.86
CA GLN A 411 -23.58 12.01 -2.28
C GLN A 411 -22.26 12.16 -3.07
N LEU A 412 -22.31 12.02 -4.39
CA LEU A 412 -21.13 12.14 -5.24
C LEU A 412 -20.54 13.55 -5.21
N ALA A 413 -21.40 14.57 -5.31
CA ALA A 413 -21.00 15.97 -5.23
C ALA A 413 -20.39 16.35 -3.87
N MET A 414 -20.61 15.55 -2.83
CA MET A 414 -19.99 15.70 -1.52
C MET A 414 -18.70 14.87 -1.39
N ASN A 415 -18.72 13.61 -1.81
CA ASN A 415 -17.63 12.65 -1.61
C ASN A 415 -16.36 13.06 -2.35
N ILE A 416 -16.48 13.50 -3.61
CA ILE A 416 -15.32 13.88 -4.42
C ILE A 416 -14.57 15.07 -3.77
N PRO A 417 -15.20 16.21 -3.45
CA PRO A 417 -14.52 17.29 -2.73
C PRO A 417 -14.00 16.89 -1.35
N PHE A 418 -14.75 16.06 -0.60
CA PHE A 418 -14.30 15.59 0.70
C PHE A 418 -12.96 14.88 0.59
N GLN A 419 -12.85 13.92 -0.35
CA GLN A 419 -11.64 13.13 -0.52
C GLN A 419 -10.46 13.98 -1.00
N THR A 420 -10.68 14.88 -1.96
CA THR A 420 -9.62 15.79 -2.45
C THR A 420 -9.09 16.70 -1.35
N ILE A 421 -9.96 17.34 -0.58
CA ILE A 421 -9.56 18.22 0.53
C ILE A 421 -8.85 17.41 1.61
N HIS A 422 -9.34 16.21 1.91
CA HIS A 422 -8.73 15.33 2.90
C HIS A 422 -7.29 15.01 2.54
N PHE A 423 -7.02 14.53 1.32
CA PHE A 423 -5.66 14.20 0.88
C PHE A 423 -4.73 15.42 0.90
N MET A 424 -5.14 16.53 0.26
CA MET A 424 -4.32 17.76 0.23
C MET A 424 -3.96 18.27 1.63
N THR A 425 -4.92 18.22 2.56
CA THR A 425 -4.70 18.69 3.93
C THR A 425 -3.87 17.69 4.73
N TYR A 426 -4.08 16.40 4.50
CA TYR A 426 -3.33 15.32 5.15
C TYR A 426 -1.84 15.43 4.79
N GLU A 427 -1.52 15.58 3.51
CA GLU A 427 -0.14 15.75 3.03
C GLU A 427 0.54 16.95 3.64
N PHE A 428 -0.16 18.09 3.65
CA PHE A 428 0.34 19.29 4.29
C PHE A 428 0.70 19.04 5.76
N TRP A 429 -0.17 18.35 6.52
CA TRP A 429 0.12 18.04 7.92
C TRP A 429 1.18 16.96 8.11
N GLN A 430 1.31 15.98 7.20
CA GLN A 430 2.39 14.99 7.24
C GLN A 430 3.75 15.66 7.05
N GLN A 431 3.87 16.59 6.10
CA GLN A 431 5.10 17.35 5.87
C GLN A 431 5.50 18.18 7.11
N VAL A 432 4.52 18.69 7.86
CA VAL A 432 4.75 19.50 9.07
C VAL A 432 5.05 18.63 10.31
N LEU A 433 4.29 17.55 10.52
CA LEU A 433 4.36 16.72 11.73
C LEU A 433 5.43 15.63 11.65
N ASN A 434 5.74 15.16 10.44
CA ASN A 434 6.68 14.07 10.19
C ASN A 434 7.66 14.39 9.05
N PRO A 435 8.50 15.43 9.21
CA PRO A 435 9.42 15.86 8.15
C PRO A 435 10.47 14.80 7.78
N GLU A 436 10.83 13.92 8.73
CA GLU A 436 11.76 12.81 8.50
C GLU A 436 11.11 11.60 7.80
N HIS A 437 9.80 11.64 7.52
CA HIS A 437 9.03 10.55 6.90
C HIS A 437 9.23 9.18 7.58
N LYS A 438 9.43 9.18 8.90
CA LYS A 438 9.56 7.96 9.70
C LYS A 438 8.18 7.49 10.14
N TYR A 439 8.00 6.19 10.31
CA TYR A 439 6.72 5.65 10.78
C TYR A 439 6.38 6.16 12.18
N ASP A 440 5.37 7.03 12.30
CA ASP A 440 4.83 7.53 13.57
C ASP A 440 3.28 7.50 13.56
N PRO A 441 2.66 6.55 14.27
CA PRO A 441 1.21 6.43 14.38
C PRO A 441 0.51 7.70 14.87
N LYS A 442 1.16 8.49 15.73
CA LYS A 442 0.56 9.70 16.31
C LYS A 442 0.44 10.80 15.26
N SER A 443 1.48 10.96 14.44
CA SER A 443 1.48 11.89 13.31
C SER A 443 0.36 11.57 12.32
N HIS A 444 0.15 10.29 11.97
CA HIS A 444 -0.97 9.87 11.13
C HIS A 444 -2.33 10.16 11.73
N LEU A 445 -2.52 9.90 13.03
CA LEU A 445 -3.79 10.17 13.70
C LEU A 445 -4.10 11.67 13.75
N ILE A 446 -3.11 12.51 14.06
CA ILE A 446 -3.29 13.96 14.14
C ILE A 446 -3.50 14.55 12.76
N ALA A 447 -2.66 14.20 11.77
CA ALA A 447 -2.80 14.66 10.39
C ALA A 447 -4.15 14.23 9.80
N GLY A 448 -4.52 12.96 9.93
CA GLY A 448 -5.81 12.44 9.43
C GLY A 448 -7.02 13.04 10.15
N GLY A 449 -6.92 13.29 11.45
CA GLY A 449 -7.95 13.97 12.23
C GLY A 449 -8.16 15.42 11.79
N LEU A 450 -7.07 16.20 11.62
CA LEU A 450 -7.12 17.59 11.15
C LEU A 450 -7.62 17.68 9.71
N ALA A 451 -7.11 16.82 8.83
CA ALA A 451 -7.49 16.77 7.43
C ALA A 451 -8.97 16.39 7.25
N GLY A 452 -9.42 15.33 7.91
CA GLY A 452 -10.83 14.93 7.86
C GLY A 452 -11.74 15.93 8.55
N GLY A 453 -11.28 16.60 9.62
CA GLY A 453 -12.02 17.68 10.27
C GLY A 453 -12.26 18.87 9.34
N LEU A 454 -11.23 19.31 8.61
CA LEU A 454 -11.34 20.38 7.62
C LEU A 454 -12.23 19.98 6.44
N ALA A 455 -12.01 18.79 5.87
CA ALA A 455 -12.82 18.26 4.78
C ALA A 455 -14.29 18.11 5.19
N ALA A 456 -14.55 17.63 6.42
CA ALA A 456 -15.89 17.54 6.99
C ALA A 456 -16.53 18.92 7.12
N ALA A 457 -15.79 19.93 7.58
CA ALA A 457 -16.30 21.27 7.76
C ALA A 457 -16.76 21.89 6.43
N LEU A 458 -15.90 21.82 5.41
CA LEU A 458 -16.17 22.40 4.09
C LEU A 458 -17.30 21.67 3.35
N THR A 459 -17.47 20.37 3.58
CA THR A 459 -18.51 19.55 2.93
C THR A 459 -19.80 19.40 3.75
N THR A 460 -19.88 20.01 4.94
CA THR A 460 -21.08 19.94 5.80
C THR A 460 -22.35 20.44 5.11
N PRO A 461 -22.35 21.55 4.36
CA PRO A 461 -23.56 22.01 3.66
C PRO A 461 -24.18 20.96 2.74
N MET A 462 -23.34 20.22 2.00
CA MET A 462 -23.79 19.17 1.08
C MET A 462 -24.31 17.93 1.82
N ASP A 463 -23.73 17.57 2.97
CA ASP A 463 -24.21 16.46 3.80
C ASP A 463 -25.54 16.77 4.49
N CYS A 464 -25.78 18.03 4.86
CA CYS A 464 -27.10 18.48 5.31
C CYS A 464 -28.14 18.27 4.21
N VAL A 465 -27.84 18.66 2.96
CA VAL A 465 -28.73 18.45 1.82
C VAL A 465 -28.98 16.95 1.56
N LYS A 466 -27.92 16.12 1.59
CA LYS A 466 -28.03 14.65 1.45
C LYS A 466 -28.95 14.08 2.51
N THR A 467 -28.74 14.45 3.78
CA THR A 467 -29.48 13.91 4.92
C THR A 467 -30.95 14.31 4.85
N VAL A 468 -31.26 15.55 4.48
CA VAL A 468 -32.65 16.00 4.28
C VAL A 468 -33.33 15.23 3.15
N LEU A 469 -32.64 14.95 2.03
CA LEU A 469 -33.21 14.16 0.93
C LEU A 469 -33.50 12.71 1.33
N ASN A 470 -32.63 12.09 2.13
CA ASN A 470 -32.76 10.70 2.57
C ASN A 470 -33.78 10.49 3.69
N THR A 471 -33.91 11.47 4.60
CA THR A 471 -34.78 11.39 5.78
C THR A 471 -36.23 11.82 5.51
N GLN A 472 -36.57 12.17 4.26
CA GLN A 472 -37.94 12.46 3.85
C GLN A 472 -38.85 11.29 4.24
N GLN A 473 -39.90 11.59 5.02
CA GLN A 473 -40.97 10.64 5.30
C GLN A 473 -42.25 11.21 4.66
N ALA A 474 -42.93 10.40 3.85
CA ALA A 474 -44.29 10.72 3.43
C ALA A 474 -45.19 10.70 4.66
N ALA A 475 -45.86 11.82 4.96
CA ALA A 475 -46.77 11.91 6.10
C ALA A 475 -47.96 10.95 5.94
N GLU A 476 -48.24 10.16 6.98
CA GLU A 476 -49.55 9.54 7.15
C GLU A 476 -50.54 10.60 7.63
N ALA A 477 -51.67 10.71 6.92
CA ALA A 477 -52.85 11.36 7.46
C ALA A 477 -53.58 10.36 8.36
N ASP A 478 -53.27 10.35 9.66
CA ASP A 478 -54.13 9.72 10.68
C ASP A 478 -55.22 10.74 11.09
N PRO A 479 -56.53 10.47 10.88
CA PRO A 479 -57.61 11.37 11.25
C PRO A 479 -57.77 11.57 12.78
N SER A 480 -57.13 10.73 13.59
CA SER A 480 -57.44 10.55 15.02
C SER A 480 -56.56 11.37 15.97
N SER A 481 -55.37 11.78 15.52
CA SER A 481 -54.29 12.23 16.40
C SER A 481 -54.03 13.74 16.28
N ARG A 482 -54.63 14.51 17.19
CA ARG A 482 -54.44 15.97 17.40
C ARG A 482 -53.05 16.34 17.98
N ARG A 483 -51.98 15.65 17.59
CA ARG A 483 -50.60 16.07 17.89
C ARG A 483 -49.93 16.47 16.58
N ILE A 484 -49.67 17.77 16.49
CA ILE A 484 -49.11 18.51 15.36
C ILE A 484 -47.76 17.90 14.93
N PHE A 485 -47.77 16.98 13.97
CA PHE A 485 -46.61 16.74 13.10
C PHE A 485 -46.74 17.73 11.94
N LEU A 486 -45.92 18.79 11.99
CA LEU A 486 -45.90 19.85 10.99
C LEU A 486 -45.77 19.27 9.57
N GLN A 487 -46.70 19.69 8.73
CA GLN A 487 -46.83 19.38 7.32
C GLN A 487 -45.51 19.57 6.56
N ALA A 488 -45.09 18.56 5.80
CA ALA A 488 -44.30 18.76 4.60
C ALA A 488 -45.01 18.09 3.42
N ARG A 489 -45.90 18.87 2.79
CA ARG A 489 -46.66 18.52 1.58
C ARG A 489 -45.80 18.48 0.30
N TYR A 490 -44.48 18.53 0.43
CA TYR A 490 -43.53 18.66 -0.66
C TYR A 490 -42.60 17.45 -0.71
N ARG A 491 -42.76 16.60 -1.74
CA ARG A 491 -41.72 15.65 -2.16
C ARG A 491 -40.60 16.47 -2.80
N TYR A 492 -39.49 16.67 -2.10
CA TYR A 492 -38.33 17.35 -2.67
C TYR A 492 -37.65 16.42 -3.69
N ARG A 493 -37.58 16.83 -4.96
CA ARG A 493 -37.10 15.96 -6.07
C ARG A 493 -35.60 16.02 -6.27
N GLY A 494 -34.91 17.05 -5.75
CA GLY A 494 -33.47 17.19 -5.94
C GLY A 494 -32.80 18.21 -5.00
N ILE A 495 -31.52 18.48 -5.29
CA ILE A 495 -30.61 19.32 -4.49
C ILE A 495 -31.18 20.73 -4.30
N SER A 496 -31.66 21.37 -5.36
CA SER A 496 -32.18 22.75 -5.32
C SER A 496 -33.39 22.91 -4.39
N ASP A 497 -34.32 21.95 -4.43
CA ASP A 497 -35.51 21.93 -3.56
C ASP A 497 -35.11 21.77 -2.10
N ALA A 498 -34.13 20.90 -1.82
CA ALA A 498 -33.63 20.66 -0.47
C ALA A 498 -32.86 21.89 0.06
N VAL A 499 -32.01 22.53 -0.75
CA VAL A 499 -31.33 23.79 -0.40
C VAL A 499 -32.35 24.88 -0.07
N ARG A 500 -33.36 25.08 -0.93
CA ARG A 500 -34.42 26.07 -0.71
C ARG A 500 -35.19 25.81 0.59
N THR A 501 -35.44 24.54 0.90
CA THR A 501 -36.18 24.12 2.11
C THR A 501 -35.36 24.31 3.38
N ILE A 502 -34.08 23.95 3.37
CA ILE A 502 -33.19 24.19 4.51
C ILE A 502 -33.10 25.69 4.78
N TYR A 503 -32.91 26.48 3.73
CA TYR A 503 -32.85 27.94 3.84
C TYR A 503 -34.16 28.53 4.37
N SER A 504 -35.33 28.08 3.88
CA SER A 504 -36.62 28.62 4.34
C SER A 504 -36.98 28.21 5.77
N GLN A 505 -36.57 27.03 6.23
CA GLN A 505 -36.90 26.54 7.57
C GLN A 505 -35.88 26.92 8.66
N ARG A 506 -34.59 26.99 8.33
CA ARG A 506 -33.49 27.20 9.30
C ARG A 506 -32.53 28.34 8.95
N GLY A 507 -32.73 29.01 7.83
CA GLY A 507 -31.80 30.02 7.33
C GLY A 507 -30.42 29.44 6.99
N LEU A 508 -29.40 30.30 6.95
CA LEU A 508 -28.02 29.91 6.63
C LEU A 508 -27.40 28.97 7.67
N ALA A 509 -27.79 29.10 8.95
CA ALA A 509 -27.30 28.23 10.01
C ALA A 509 -27.73 26.76 9.80
N GLY A 510 -28.82 26.50 9.06
CA GLY A 510 -29.28 25.17 8.72
C GLY A 510 -28.24 24.31 7.99
N PHE A 511 -27.36 24.92 7.20
CA PHE A 511 -26.30 24.23 6.46
C PHE A 511 -25.08 23.86 7.32
N SER A 512 -25.03 24.33 8.57
CA SER A 512 -23.98 24.01 9.55
C SER A 512 -24.46 23.04 10.64
N CYS A 513 -25.71 22.57 10.55
CA CYS A 513 -26.25 21.61 11.51
C CYS A 513 -25.44 20.31 11.50
N GLY A 514 -25.02 19.86 12.68
CA GLY A 514 -24.19 18.66 12.82
C GLY A 514 -22.72 18.84 12.47
N LEU A 515 -22.25 20.06 12.14
CA LEU A 515 -20.83 20.36 11.86
C LEU A 515 -19.91 19.86 12.97
N GLN A 516 -20.22 20.20 14.23
CA GLN A 516 -19.44 19.75 15.39
C GLN A 516 -19.41 18.23 15.52
N ALA A 517 -20.52 17.54 15.21
CA ALA A 517 -20.54 16.08 15.24
C ALA A 517 -19.60 15.50 14.18
N ARG A 518 -19.59 16.05 12.96
CA ARG A 518 -18.71 15.57 11.90
C ARG A 518 -17.23 15.78 12.22
N ILE A 519 -16.87 16.93 12.78
CA ILE A 519 -15.46 17.22 13.14
C ILE A 519 -15.00 16.31 14.29
N ILE A 520 -15.77 16.24 15.38
CA ILE A 520 -15.38 15.48 16.57
C ILE A 520 -15.27 13.99 16.27
N PHE A 521 -16.17 13.46 15.44
CA PHE A 521 -16.20 12.03 15.13
C PHE A 521 -15.19 11.60 14.06
N GLN A 522 -14.43 12.54 13.48
CA GLN A 522 -13.35 12.21 12.55
C GLN A 522 -12.17 11.53 13.24
N VAL A 523 -11.75 12.02 14.41
CA VAL A 523 -10.57 11.47 15.11
C VAL A 523 -10.77 9.99 15.49
N PRO A 524 -11.93 9.57 16.07
CA PRO A 524 -12.22 8.16 16.28
C PRO A 524 -12.26 7.33 14.99
N ALA A 525 -12.80 7.88 13.89
CA ALA A 525 -12.84 7.19 12.61
C ALA A 525 -11.43 6.91 12.07
N THR A 526 -10.56 7.94 12.08
CA THR A 526 -9.16 7.80 11.66
C THR A 526 -8.40 6.80 12.56
N ALA A 527 -8.58 6.86 13.87
CA ALA A 527 -7.97 5.90 14.80
C ALA A 527 -8.44 4.46 14.54
N LEU A 528 -9.72 4.29 14.22
CA LEU A 528 -10.30 2.98 13.96
C LEU A 528 -9.79 2.40 12.63
N SER A 529 -9.80 3.19 11.56
CA SER A 529 -9.27 2.79 10.25
C SER A 529 -7.81 2.33 10.38
N TRP A 530 -6.99 3.08 11.14
CA TRP A 530 -5.61 2.72 11.44
C TRP A 530 -5.49 1.43 12.28
N SER A 531 -6.30 1.30 13.34
CA SER A 531 -6.27 0.12 14.21
C SER A 531 -6.67 -1.16 13.48
N VAL A 532 -7.68 -1.05 12.62
CA VAL A 532 -8.15 -2.15 11.77
C VAL A 532 -7.06 -2.54 10.78
N TYR A 533 -6.36 -1.57 10.18
CA TYR A 533 -5.24 -1.81 9.29
C TYR A 533 -4.07 -2.55 9.99
N GLU A 534 -3.66 -2.12 11.18
CA GLU A 534 -2.63 -2.81 11.96
C GLU A 534 -3.05 -4.23 12.34
N LEU A 535 -4.32 -4.43 12.70
CA LEU A 535 -4.87 -5.76 12.96
C LEU A 535 -4.80 -6.66 11.72
N PHE A 536 -5.14 -6.13 10.54
CA PHE A 536 -5.03 -6.89 9.28
C PHE A 536 -3.59 -7.24 8.93
N LYS A 537 -2.64 -6.32 9.09
CA LYS A 537 -1.21 -6.60 8.93
C LYS A 537 -0.73 -7.68 9.89
N PHE A 538 -1.17 -7.61 11.16
CA PHE A 538 -0.85 -8.62 12.17
C PHE A 538 -1.41 -10.00 11.80
N MET A 539 -2.67 -10.08 11.35
CA MET A 539 -3.29 -11.35 10.93
C MET A 539 -2.60 -11.96 9.71
N LEU A 540 -2.30 -11.15 8.68
CA LEU A 540 -1.57 -11.61 7.50
C LEU A 540 -0.14 -12.08 7.84
N SER A 541 0.49 -11.45 8.83
CA SER A 541 1.80 -11.89 9.35
C SER A 541 1.70 -13.24 10.09
N PHE A 542 0.54 -13.58 10.66
CA PHE A 542 0.29 -14.83 11.38
C PHE A 542 -0.06 -16.01 10.46
N GLU A 543 -0.79 -15.79 9.37
CA GLU A 543 -1.14 -16.85 8.40
C GLU A 543 0.10 -17.39 7.64
N GLY A 544 1.16 -16.59 7.51
CA GLY A 544 2.47 -17.07 7.04
C GLY A 544 3.16 -18.08 7.97
N GLY A 545 2.65 -18.28 9.19
CA GLY A 545 3.20 -19.17 10.21
C GLY A 545 2.52 -20.54 10.37
N HIS A 546 1.40 -20.80 9.67
CA HIS A 546 0.57 -22.01 9.86
C HIS A 546 0.39 -22.87 8.60
N SER A 547 1.47 -23.17 7.89
CA SER A 547 1.50 -24.32 6.98
C SER A 547 2.73 -25.19 7.30
N SER A 548 2.46 -26.23 8.10
CA SER A 548 3.38 -27.26 8.59
C SER A 548 4.13 -28.00 7.48
#